data_AF-K9G1I2-F1
#
_entry.id   AF-K9G1I2-F1
#
_cell.length_a   1.000
_cell.length_b   1.000
_cell.length_c   1.000
_cell.angle_alpha   90.00
_cell.angle_beta   90.00
_cell.angle_gamma   90.00
#
_symmetry.space_group_name_H-M   'P 1'
#
loop_
_entity.id
_entity.type
_entity.pdbx_description
1 polymer ?
#
loop_
_entity_poly.entity_id
_entity_poly.type
_entity_poly.pdbx_seq_one_letter_code
_entity_poly.pdbx_strand_id
1 'polypeptide(L)'
;MVFNALYRAHCRKAWERGDAEIVCNKVLHRFIGGFVQLRSKVSADIRHESLVQFHRRWGGLHSTTTCFACMCGPPEHMLPCRHAICDNCVVIYGTKSPRTEYHINLPKCPICDKAVNLTIRQLPPTKGPIVLSLDGGGVRGIVQLGLLRALERRIGGISIAHIADLFAWTSVGKSIRDNEECTCD
;
A
#
# COMPACT_ATOMS: atom_id res chain seq x y z
N MET A 1 34.61 13.05 -0.45
CA MET A 1 33.19 13.24 -0.84
C MET A 1 32.54 11.88 -1.11
N VAL A 2 31.35 11.61 -0.58
CA VAL A 2 30.70 10.25 -0.54
C VAL A 2 30.69 9.55 -1.91
N PHE A 3 30.37 10.27 -2.99
CA PHE A 3 30.37 9.69 -4.34
C PHE A 3 31.72 9.08 -4.76
N ASN A 4 32.81 9.80 -4.54
CA ASN A 4 34.14 9.35 -4.96
C ASN A 4 34.59 8.11 -4.18
N ALA A 5 34.22 8.02 -2.90
CA ALA A 5 34.57 6.88 -2.05
C ALA A 5 33.74 5.63 -2.35
N LEU A 6 32.43 5.76 -2.58
CA LEU A 6 31.52 4.61 -2.67
C LEU A 6 31.12 4.26 -4.10
N TYR A 7 30.88 5.25 -4.95
CA TYR A 7 30.17 5.07 -6.22
C TYR A 7 31.05 5.23 -7.46
N ARG A 8 32.14 6.00 -7.40
CA ARG A 8 32.98 6.33 -8.58
C ARG A 8 33.62 5.09 -9.24
N ALA A 9 34.08 4.12 -8.46
CA ALA A 9 34.62 2.87 -9.01
C ALA A 9 33.56 2.06 -9.77
N HIS A 10 32.38 1.91 -9.17
CA HIS A 10 31.22 1.23 -9.76
C HIS A 10 30.72 1.94 -11.02
N CYS A 11 30.67 3.27 -10.99
CA CYS A 11 30.24 4.09 -12.13
C CYS A 11 31.19 3.93 -13.33
N ARG A 12 32.50 3.86 -13.10
CA ARG A 12 33.48 3.59 -14.17
C ARG A 12 33.30 2.20 -14.77
N LYS A 13 33.14 1.17 -13.94
CA LYS A 13 32.88 -0.21 -14.39
C LYS A 13 31.59 -0.34 -15.21
N ALA A 14 30.54 0.39 -14.84
CA ALA A 14 29.29 0.37 -15.58
C ALA A 14 29.39 0.98 -16.99
N TRP A 15 30.45 1.74 -17.27
CA TRP A 15 30.62 2.50 -18.52
C TRP A 15 31.97 2.25 -19.19
N GLU A 16 32.43 0.99 -19.18
CA GLU A 16 33.72 0.56 -19.76
C GLU A 16 33.85 0.85 -21.28
N ARG A 17 32.74 1.03 -22.00
CA ARG A 17 32.72 1.37 -23.43
C ARG A 17 32.39 2.86 -23.62
N GLY A 18 33.40 3.73 -23.50
CA GLY A 18 33.30 5.17 -23.79
C GLY A 18 34.10 6.04 -22.81
N ASP A 19 33.88 7.36 -22.85
CA ASP A 19 34.47 8.31 -21.91
C ASP A 19 33.82 8.19 -20.51
N ALA A 20 34.20 7.13 -19.79
CA ALA A 20 33.71 6.81 -18.46
C ALA A 20 33.88 7.99 -17.49
N GLU A 21 34.94 8.78 -17.64
CA GLU A 21 35.21 9.93 -16.77
C GLU A 21 34.24 11.08 -17.00
N ILE A 22 33.86 11.37 -18.25
CA ILE A 22 32.85 12.40 -18.57
C ILE A 22 31.49 11.98 -17.98
N VAL A 23 31.12 10.71 -18.14
CA VAL A 23 29.86 10.18 -17.58
C VAL A 23 29.89 10.21 -16.06
N CYS A 24 30.98 9.76 -15.44
CA CYS A 24 31.16 9.80 -13.98
C CYS A 24 31.04 11.22 -13.43
N ASN A 25 31.61 12.22 -14.11
CA ASN A 25 31.51 13.62 -13.68
C ASN A 25 30.09 14.17 -13.85
N LYS A 26 29.35 13.79 -14.90
CA LYS A 26 27.92 14.12 -15.05
C LYS A 26 27.07 13.49 -13.94
N VAL A 27 27.32 12.23 -13.61
CA VAL A 27 26.65 11.53 -12.51
C VAL A 27 26.98 12.19 -11.17
N LEU A 28 28.24 12.53 -10.94
CA LEU A 28 28.70 13.25 -9.76
C LEU A 28 28.00 14.61 -9.61
N HIS A 29 27.90 15.39 -10.69
CA HIS A 29 27.18 16.67 -10.67
C HIS A 29 25.70 16.48 -10.30
N ARG A 30 25.03 15.46 -10.87
CA ARG A 30 23.65 15.13 -10.49
C ARG A 30 23.53 14.64 -9.04
N PHE A 31 24.49 13.85 -8.58
CA PHE A 31 24.55 13.37 -7.20
C PHE A 31 24.62 14.55 -6.23
N ILE A 32 25.55 15.49 -6.45
CA ILE A 32 25.65 16.71 -5.63
C ILE A 32 24.35 17.52 -5.67
N GLY A 33 23.80 17.75 -6.87
CA GLY A 33 22.54 18.48 -7.04
C GLY A 33 21.38 17.84 -6.26
N GLY A 34 21.27 16.50 -6.28
CA GLY A 34 20.29 15.76 -5.51
C GLY A 34 20.48 15.92 -3.99
N PHE A 35 21.73 15.89 -3.51
CA PHE A 35 22.03 16.09 -2.08
C PHE A 35 21.66 17.49 -1.57
N VAL A 36 21.72 18.51 -2.41
CA VAL A 36 21.24 19.85 -2.04
C VAL A 36 19.71 19.85 -1.87
N GLN A 37 18.98 19.18 -2.78
CA GLN A 37 17.52 19.04 -2.69
C GLN A 37 17.07 18.22 -1.47
N LEU A 38 17.87 17.23 -1.05
CA LEU A 38 17.62 16.43 0.16
C LEU A 38 17.59 17.25 1.45
N ARG A 39 18.19 18.46 1.47
CA ARG A 39 18.22 19.31 2.67
C ARG A 39 16.95 20.11 2.89
N SER A 40 16.13 20.31 1.85
CA SER A 40 15.00 21.23 1.88
C SER A 40 13.62 20.57 1.86
N LYS A 41 13.56 19.26 1.64
CA LYS A 41 12.31 18.49 1.54
C LYS A 41 12.37 17.26 2.44
N VAL A 42 11.21 16.79 2.88
CA VAL A 42 11.12 15.50 3.57
C VAL A 42 11.37 14.36 2.58
N SER A 43 11.91 13.25 3.08
CA SER A 43 12.27 12.08 2.25
C SER A 43 11.08 11.54 1.43
N ALA A 44 9.87 11.59 2.00
CA ALA A 44 8.65 11.15 1.35
C ALA A 44 8.35 11.93 0.06
N ASP A 45 8.49 13.26 0.08
CA ASP A 45 8.23 14.13 -1.07
C ASP A 45 9.24 13.89 -2.19
N ILE A 46 10.53 13.82 -1.83
CA ILE A 46 11.60 13.56 -2.80
C ILE A 46 11.39 12.20 -3.47
N ARG A 47 10.96 11.20 -2.69
CA ARG A 47 10.68 9.87 -3.18
C ARG A 47 9.48 9.88 -4.13
N HIS A 48 8.39 10.56 -3.76
CA HIS A 48 7.20 10.74 -4.61
C HIS A 48 7.56 11.42 -5.93
N GLU A 49 8.26 12.57 -5.89
CA GLU A 49 8.71 13.29 -7.07
C GLU A 49 9.56 12.40 -8.00
N SER A 50 10.49 11.66 -7.43
CA SER A 50 11.34 10.73 -8.18
C SER A 50 10.52 9.62 -8.84
N LEU A 51 9.55 9.03 -8.13
CA LEU A 51 8.69 7.99 -8.68
C LEU A 51 7.82 8.54 -9.81
N VAL A 52 7.18 9.68 -9.60
CA VAL A 52 6.34 10.33 -10.62
C VAL A 52 7.17 10.64 -11.87
N GLN A 53 8.38 11.15 -11.70
CA GLN A 53 9.28 11.48 -12.79
C GLN A 53 9.75 10.24 -13.58
N PHE A 54 10.06 9.13 -12.90
CA PHE A 54 10.78 8.02 -13.53
C PHE A 54 9.98 6.73 -13.72
N HIS A 55 8.82 6.54 -13.08
CA HIS A 55 8.08 5.26 -13.12
C HIS A 55 7.78 4.77 -14.54
N ARG A 56 7.44 5.67 -15.48
CA ARG A 56 7.19 5.30 -16.89
C ARG A 56 8.47 4.87 -17.60
N ARG A 57 9.58 5.55 -17.33
CA ARG A 57 10.89 5.19 -17.89
C ARG A 57 11.37 3.83 -17.39
N TRP A 58 10.89 3.42 -16.22
CA TRP A 58 11.14 2.11 -15.62
C TRP A 58 10.07 1.06 -15.98
N GLY A 59 9.33 1.26 -17.06
CA GLY A 59 8.38 0.27 -17.58
C GLY A 59 7.06 0.17 -16.81
N GLY A 60 6.68 1.20 -16.05
CA GLY A 60 5.45 1.17 -15.24
C GLY A 60 5.59 0.25 -14.03
N LEU A 61 6.64 0.50 -13.25
CA LEU A 61 7.03 -0.24 -12.04
C LEU A 61 5.82 -0.74 -11.24
N HIS A 62 5.69 -2.06 -11.15
CA HIS A 62 4.72 -2.72 -10.28
C HIS A 62 5.43 -3.85 -9.55
N SER A 63 5.03 -4.09 -8.30
CA SER A 63 5.50 -5.22 -7.52
C SER A 63 4.39 -5.65 -6.58
N THR A 64 4.29 -6.96 -6.39
CA THR A 64 3.37 -7.61 -5.44
C THR A 64 4.09 -8.04 -4.16
N THR A 65 5.42 -7.92 -4.12
CA THR A 65 6.26 -8.39 -2.99
C THR A 65 6.98 -7.26 -2.28
N THR A 66 7.09 -6.09 -2.90
CA THR A 66 7.75 -4.92 -2.31
C THR A 66 6.99 -3.65 -2.67
N CYS A 67 6.66 -2.85 -1.65
CA CYS A 67 6.12 -1.52 -1.83
C CYS A 67 7.18 -0.63 -2.49
N PHE A 68 7.01 -0.30 -3.76
CA PHE A 68 7.96 0.57 -4.47
C PHE A 68 7.92 2.03 -4.03
N ALA A 69 6.89 2.45 -3.30
CA ALA A 69 6.88 3.78 -2.70
C ALA A 69 8.02 3.92 -1.67
N CYS A 70 8.14 3.00 -0.69
CA CYS A 70 9.19 3.08 0.34
C CYS A 70 10.40 2.14 0.14
N MET A 71 10.26 1.06 -0.63
CA MET A 71 11.23 -0.04 -0.76
C MET A 71 11.52 -0.81 0.54
N CYS A 72 10.68 -0.70 1.58
CA CYS A 72 10.96 -1.24 2.92
C CYS A 72 10.08 -2.41 3.35
N GLY A 73 8.89 -2.61 2.76
CA GLY A 73 7.94 -3.60 3.25
C GLY A 73 7.09 -4.22 2.13
N PRO A 74 6.39 -5.33 2.41
CA PRO A 74 5.45 -5.93 1.47
C PRO A 74 4.26 -4.99 1.24
N PRO A 75 3.72 -4.93 0.02
CA PRO A 75 2.52 -4.14 -0.25
C PRO A 75 1.27 -4.87 0.27
N GLU A 76 0.31 -4.10 0.75
CA GLU A 76 -0.94 -4.58 1.36
C GLU A 76 -2.16 -4.05 0.62
N HIS A 77 -2.02 -2.88 -0.03
CA HIS A 77 -3.11 -2.17 -0.69
C HIS A 77 -2.84 -2.08 -2.18
N MET A 78 -3.62 -2.81 -2.98
CA MET A 78 -3.63 -2.65 -4.43
C MET A 78 -4.55 -1.50 -4.82
N LEU A 79 -3.99 -0.49 -5.48
CA LEU A 79 -4.72 0.70 -5.91
C LEU A 79 -5.42 0.47 -7.25
N PRO A 80 -6.45 1.26 -7.61
CA PRO A 80 -7.14 1.19 -8.91
C PRO A 80 -6.19 1.36 -10.12
N CYS A 81 -5.09 2.08 -9.94
CA CYS A 81 -4.05 2.24 -10.96
C CYS A 81 -3.10 1.02 -11.10
N ARG A 82 -3.38 -0.07 -10.38
CA ARG A 82 -2.62 -1.35 -10.31
C ARG A 82 -1.27 -1.31 -9.58
N HIS A 83 -0.90 -0.18 -9.01
CA HIS A 83 0.22 -0.12 -8.07
C HIS A 83 -0.18 -0.67 -6.71
N ALA A 84 0.74 -1.31 -6.01
CA ALA A 84 0.53 -1.81 -4.67
C ALA A 84 1.44 -1.07 -3.67
N ILE A 85 0.90 -0.70 -2.50
CA ILE A 85 1.62 0.04 -1.45
C ILE A 85 1.40 -0.61 -0.07
N CYS A 86 2.34 -0.45 0.86
CA CYS A 86 2.22 -0.92 2.24
C CYS A 86 1.41 0.06 3.11
N ASP A 87 1.00 -0.40 4.29
CA ASP A 87 0.22 0.41 5.24
C ASP A 87 0.94 1.72 5.64
N ASN A 88 2.25 1.66 5.87
CA ASN A 88 3.04 2.86 6.19
C ASN A 88 2.98 3.90 5.08
N CYS A 89 3.01 3.48 3.81
CA CYS A 89 2.91 4.41 2.69
C CYS A 89 1.51 5.01 2.56
N VAL A 90 0.45 4.30 2.96
CA VAL A 90 -0.89 4.87 3.07
C VAL A 90 -0.88 6.03 4.06
N VAL A 91 -0.28 5.85 5.24
CA VAL A 91 -0.16 6.90 6.27
C VAL A 91 0.69 8.08 5.81
N ILE A 92 1.83 7.81 5.16
CA ILE A 92 2.77 8.85 4.71
C ILE A 92 2.16 9.72 3.61
N TYR A 93 1.44 9.13 2.65
CA TYR A 93 0.95 9.83 1.45
C TYR A 93 -0.54 10.19 1.49
N GLY A 94 -1.28 9.67 2.47
CA GLY A 94 -2.70 9.96 2.66
C GLY A 94 -2.96 11.02 3.74
N THR A 95 -4.23 11.34 3.93
CA THR A 95 -4.72 12.21 5.00
C THR A 95 -5.70 11.48 5.88
N LYS A 96 -5.60 11.65 7.20
CA LYS A 96 -6.57 11.05 8.14
C LYS A 96 -7.97 11.60 7.85
N SER A 97 -8.97 10.73 7.84
CA SER A 97 -10.37 11.11 7.76
C SER A 97 -10.75 11.89 9.02
N PRO A 98 -11.36 13.08 8.90
CA PRO A 98 -11.82 13.84 10.06
C PRO A 98 -13.09 13.25 10.69
N ARG A 99 -13.81 12.39 9.97
CA ARG A 99 -15.11 11.86 10.41
C ARG A 99 -15.00 10.48 11.06
N THR A 100 -13.97 9.72 10.73
CA THR A 100 -13.85 8.31 11.10
C THR A 100 -12.42 7.98 11.51
N GLU A 101 -12.25 7.47 12.72
CA GLU A 101 -10.94 7.01 13.21
C GLU A 101 -10.40 5.88 12.34
N TYR A 102 -9.08 5.80 12.24
CA TYR A 102 -8.36 4.78 11.46
C TYR A 102 -8.73 4.70 9.98
N HIS A 103 -9.39 5.73 9.43
CA HIS A 103 -9.61 5.85 7.99
C HIS A 103 -8.62 6.86 7.41
N ILE A 104 -7.99 6.48 6.31
CA ILE A 104 -7.04 7.33 5.60
C ILE A 104 -7.52 7.51 4.18
N ASN A 105 -7.68 8.77 3.79
CA ASN A 105 -8.03 9.17 2.44
C ASN A 105 -6.74 9.29 1.62
N LEU A 106 -6.64 8.49 0.58
CA LEU A 106 -5.53 8.51 -0.37
C LEU A 106 -6.04 9.09 -1.70
N PRO A 107 -5.81 10.39 -1.99
CA PRO A 107 -6.34 11.02 -3.20
C PRO A 107 -5.60 10.55 -4.45
N LYS A 108 -4.28 10.32 -4.36
CA LYS A 108 -3.41 9.97 -5.49
C LYS A 108 -2.49 8.81 -5.18
N CYS A 109 -2.11 8.09 -6.23
CA CYS A 109 -1.06 7.07 -6.14
C CYS A 109 0.33 7.72 -5.95
N PRO A 110 1.11 7.31 -4.93
CA PRO A 110 2.45 7.85 -4.70
C PRO A 110 3.51 7.38 -5.72
N ILE A 111 3.13 6.53 -6.68
CA ILE A 111 4.04 6.01 -7.71
C ILE A 111 3.83 6.71 -9.05
N CYS A 112 2.57 6.82 -9.51
CA CYS A 112 2.24 7.34 -10.83
C CYS A 112 1.42 8.63 -10.86
N ASP A 113 1.14 9.20 -9.68
CA ASP A 113 0.32 10.41 -9.45
C ASP A 113 -1.12 10.38 -9.98
N LYS A 114 -1.59 9.23 -10.48
CA LYS A 114 -2.99 9.09 -10.89
C LYS A 114 -3.92 9.25 -9.69
N ALA A 115 -5.04 9.94 -9.90
CA ALA A 115 -6.11 9.99 -8.92
C ALA A 115 -6.62 8.57 -8.63
N VAL A 116 -6.77 8.25 -7.35
CA VAL A 116 -7.31 6.97 -6.88
C VAL A 116 -8.49 7.16 -5.95
N ASN A 117 -8.54 8.28 -5.20
CA ASN A 117 -9.63 8.65 -4.29
C ASN A 117 -10.13 7.48 -3.44
N LEU A 118 -9.19 6.80 -2.77
CA LEU A 118 -9.47 5.59 -2.01
C LEU A 118 -9.47 5.92 -0.51
N THR A 119 -10.50 5.49 0.22
CA THR A 119 -10.48 5.50 1.68
C THR A 119 -10.09 4.12 2.19
N ILE A 120 -8.99 4.05 2.92
CA ILE A 120 -8.44 2.82 3.48
C ILE A 120 -8.74 2.80 4.98
N ARG A 121 -9.40 1.72 5.44
CA ARG A 121 -9.61 1.46 6.86
C ARG A 121 -8.44 0.66 7.40
N GLN A 122 -7.65 1.27 8.28
CA GLN A 122 -6.62 0.59 9.04
C GLN A 122 -7.20 -0.07 10.27
N LEU A 123 -6.58 -1.18 10.69
CA LEU A 123 -6.88 -1.76 12.00
C LEU A 123 -6.33 -0.83 13.09
N PRO A 124 -7.12 -0.56 14.15
CA PRO A 124 -6.58 0.08 15.33
C PRO A 124 -5.35 -0.68 15.86
N PRO A 125 -4.28 0.00 16.30
CA PRO A 125 -3.07 -0.67 16.81
C PRO A 125 -3.33 -1.63 17.99
N THR A 126 -4.43 -1.43 18.70
CA THR A 126 -4.86 -2.25 19.84
C THR A 126 -5.82 -3.37 19.46
N LYS A 127 -6.29 -3.44 18.21
CA LYS A 127 -7.19 -4.48 17.71
C LYS A 127 -6.38 -5.54 16.97
N GLY A 128 -6.38 -6.77 17.49
CA GLY A 128 -5.91 -7.92 16.71
C GLY A 128 -6.88 -8.21 15.54
N PRO A 129 -6.37 -8.60 14.36
CA PRO A 129 -7.22 -8.91 13.21
C PRO A 129 -8.16 -10.09 13.52
N ILE A 130 -9.45 -9.93 13.23
CA ILE A 130 -10.44 -10.99 13.40
C ILE A 130 -10.77 -11.58 12.02
N VAL A 131 -10.29 -12.79 11.78
CA VAL A 131 -10.58 -13.54 10.53
C VAL A 131 -11.68 -14.54 10.80
N LEU A 132 -12.80 -14.42 10.09
CA LEU A 132 -13.86 -15.43 10.10
C LEU A 132 -13.68 -16.35 8.90
N SER A 133 -13.42 -17.62 9.16
CA SER A 133 -13.37 -18.68 8.14
C SER A 133 -14.63 -19.55 8.20
N LEU A 134 -15.34 -19.69 7.09
CA LEU A 134 -16.52 -20.52 6.95
C LEU A 134 -16.30 -21.60 5.88
N ASP A 135 -16.29 -22.86 6.31
CA ASP A 135 -16.09 -23.98 5.38
C ASP A 135 -17.36 -24.27 4.57
N GLY A 136 -17.17 -24.59 3.28
CA GLY A 136 -18.24 -24.99 2.38
C GLY A 136 -18.86 -26.32 2.77
N GLY A 137 -20.08 -26.29 3.33
CA GLY A 137 -20.80 -27.47 3.81
C GLY A 137 -22.04 -27.87 3.01
N GLY A 138 -22.41 -27.13 1.96
CA GLY A 138 -23.71 -27.26 1.28
C GLY A 138 -24.87 -26.88 2.22
N VAL A 139 -25.93 -27.68 2.26
CA VAL A 139 -27.08 -27.49 3.18
C VAL A 139 -26.67 -27.43 4.66
N ARG A 140 -25.52 -28.02 5.02
CA ARG A 140 -24.99 -27.99 6.40
C ARG A 140 -24.48 -26.60 6.82
N GLY A 141 -24.35 -25.66 5.89
CA GLY A 141 -24.04 -24.26 6.19
C GLY A 141 -25.06 -23.61 7.13
N ILE A 142 -26.30 -24.11 7.18
CA ILE A 142 -27.32 -23.63 8.12
C ILE A 142 -26.91 -23.80 9.58
N VAL A 143 -26.13 -24.85 9.91
CA VAL A 143 -25.62 -25.09 11.26
C VAL A 143 -24.58 -24.04 11.64
N GLN A 144 -23.67 -23.70 10.71
CA GLN A 144 -22.68 -22.64 10.91
C GLN A 144 -23.37 -21.28 11.12
N LEU A 145 -24.41 -20.96 10.33
CA LEU A 145 -25.20 -19.74 10.51
C LEU A 145 -25.91 -19.71 11.88
N GLY A 146 -26.43 -20.84 12.34
CA GLY A 146 -27.02 -20.96 13.67
C GLY A 146 -26.01 -20.70 14.79
N LEU A 147 -24.78 -21.19 14.63
CA LEU A 147 -23.68 -20.93 15.57
C LEU A 147 -23.28 -19.45 15.57
N LEU A 148 -23.16 -18.82 14.39
CA LEU A 148 -22.87 -17.39 14.26
C LEU A 148 -23.94 -16.54 14.99
N ARG A 149 -25.23 -16.81 14.76
CA ARG A 149 -26.33 -16.13 15.47
C ARG A 149 -26.31 -16.37 16.98
N ALA A 150 -25.91 -17.55 17.43
CA ALA A 150 -25.75 -17.83 18.85
C ALA A 150 -24.57 -17.06 19.46
N LEU A 151 -23.48 -16.91 18.70
CA LEU A 151 -22.32 -16.12 19.11
C LEU A 151 -22.65 -14.63 19.16
N GLU A 152 -23.32 -14.08 18.13
CA GLU A 152 -23.82 -12.70 18.10
C GLU A 152 -24.65 -12.36 19.35
N ARG A 153 -25.56 -13.25 19.74
CA ARG A 153 -26.35 -13.07 20.97
C ARG A 153 -25.49 -13.06 22.24
N ARG A 154 -24.41 -13.84 22.29
CA ARG A 154 -23.50 -13.90 23.45
C ARG A 154 -22.59 -12.69 23.56
N ILE A 155 -22.21 -12.08 22.44
CA ILE A 155 -21.33 -10.89 22.40
C ILE A 155 -22.10 -9.57 22.46
N GLY A 156 -23.34 -9.59 22.99
CA GLY A 156 -24.14 -8.39 23.20
C GLY A 156 -25.01 -7.99 22.00
N GLY A 157 -25.28 -8.90 21.07
CA GLY A 157 -26.15 -8.65 19.91
C GLY A 157 -25.45 -7.92 18.75
N ILE A 158 -24.13 -7.77 18.82
CA ILE A 158 -23.35 -7.14 17.75
C ILE A 158 -23.20 -8.15 16.60
N SER A 159 -23.50 -7.71 15.38
CA SER A 159 -23.28 -8.52 14.18
C SER A 159 -21.81 -8.90 14.02
N ILE A 160 -21.53 -10.17 13.74
CA ILE A 160 -20.16 -10.64 13.49
C ILE A 160 -19.54 -9.92 12.28
N ALA A 161 -20.36 -9.42 11.34
CA ALA A 161 -19.88 -8.63 10.22
C ALA A 161 -19.30 -7.27 10.57
N HIS A 162 -19.72 -6.68 11.70
CA HIS A 162 -19.09 -5.46 12.21
C HIS A 162 -17.78 -5.72 12.94
N ILE A 163 -17.56 -6.96 13.37
CA ILE A 163 -16.41 -7.35 14.18
C ILE A 163 -15.28 -7.91 13.31
N ALA A 164 -15.64 -8.80 12.37
CA ALA A 164 -14.71 -9.45 11.47
C ALA A 164 -14.06 -8.45 10.51
N ASP A 165 -12.74 -8.59 10.35
CA ASP A 165 -11.94 -7.75 9.45
C ASP A 165 -11.73 -8.42 8.09
N LEU A 166 -11.78 -9.75 8.06
CA LEU A 166 -11.70 -10.56 6.86
C LEU A 166 -12.66 -11.75 6.96
N PHE A 167 -13.40 -11.96 5.88
CA PHE A 167 -14.20 -13.16 5.68
C PHE A 167 -13.53 -14.06 4.65
N ALA A 168 -13.29 -15.31 5.04
CA ALA A 168 -12.84 -16.36 4.16
C ALA A 168 -13.92 -17.45 4.08
N TRP A 169 -14.27 -17.88 2.87
CA TRP A 169 -15.24 -18.94 2.67
C TRP A 169 -14.91 -19.79 1.46
N THR A 170 -15.31 -21.05 1.50
CA THR A 170 -15.23 -21.97 0.36
C THR A 170 -16.63 -22.32 -0.13
N SER A 171 -16.85 -22.33 -1.45
CA SER A 171 -18.11 -22.67 -2.14
C SER A 171 -19.27 -21.63 -2.07
N VAL A 172 -20.08 -21.55 -1.01
CA VAL A 172 -21.41 -20.87 -1.05
C VAL A 172 -21.52 -19.58 -0.21
N GLY A 173 -20.40 -19.04 0.30
CA GLY A 173 -20.39 -17.90 1.24
C GLY A 173 -20.71 -16.52 0.64
N LYS A 174 -21.11 -16.43 -0.63
CA LYS A 174 -21.25 -15.14 -1.35
C LYS A 174 -22.46 -14.29 -0.92
N SER A 175 -23.44 -14.87 -0.24
CA SER A 175 -24.76 -14.23 -0.02
C SER A 175 -24.87 -13.35 1.24
N ILE A 176 -23.80 -13.17 2.03
CA ILE A 176 -23.88 -12.48 3.34
C ILE A 176 -23.49 -10.98 3.25
N ARG A 177 -22.87 -10.53 2.15
CA ARG A 177 -22.48 -9.11 1.97
C ARG A 177 -23.49 -8.25 1.22
N ASP A 178 -24.40 -8.84 0.46
CA ASP A 178 -25.25 -8.09 -0.48
C ASP A 178 -26.40 -7.31 0.18
N ASN A 179 -26.46 -7.19 1.51
CA ASN A 179 -27.56 -6.53 2.21
C ASN A 179 -27.20 -5.23 2.94
N GLU A 180 -25.96 -4.72 2.83
CA GLU A 180 -25.54 -3.47 3.50
C GLU A 180 -24.68 -2.53 2.61
N GLU A 181 -24.68 -2.70 1.29
CA GLU A 181 -24.23 -1.64 0.34
C GLU A 181 -25.42 -1.18 -0.51
N CYS A 182 -26.16 -0.18 0.00
CA CYS A 182 -26.78 0.93 -0.77
C CYS A 182 -27.85 1.64 0.08
N THR A 183 -27.44 2.51 0.99
CA THR A 183 -28.16 3.75 1.30
C THR A 183 -27.16 4.84 1.68
N CYS A 184 -26.63 5.51 0.66
CA CYS A 184 -26.31 6.92 0.78
C CYS A 184 -27.39 7.63 -0.04
N ASP A 185 -28.21 8.43 0.61
CA ASP A 185 -28.95 9.51 -0.07
C ASP A 185 -27.96 10.43 -0.83
#